data_AF-A0A920UQI6-F1
#
_entry.id   AF-A0A920UQI6-F1
#
_cell.length_a   1.000
_cell.length_b   1.000
_cell.length_c   1.000
_cell.angle_alpha   90.00
_cell.angle_beta   90.00
_cell.angle_gamma   90.00
#
_symmetry.space_group_name_H-M   'P 1'
#
loop_
_entity.id
_entity.type
_entity.pdbx_description
1 polymer ?
#
loop_
_entity_poly.entity_id
_entity_poly.type
_entity_poly.pdbx_seq_one_letter_code
_entity_poly.pdbx_strand_id
1 'polypeptide(L)'
;MPTITATPEQISRAYKVVAESTKAASSNFYYAFVTLPPDKRKAVYAGYSFCRMADDIVDNGELGDQAGEALNSLKTKLAEAYAGKGVGDMWLALGHTLNKYPINVQHLLDVVDGCQMDLDGATYETFDDLKKYCKRVASATGLALIEVFGYDDKRAVDYAVDLGIALQLTNILRDITEDLEIGRVYLPANELAEYGVSIEDIRSKKVTPEFTRFMNSKSSERVNISDQACVYFRY
;
A
#
# COMPACT_ATOMS: atom_id res chain seq x y z
N MET A 1 6.56 16.77 20.80
CA MET A 1 6.78 15.35 20.45
C MET A 1 6.53 14.52 21.70
N PRO A 2 5.67 13.50 21.67
CA PRO A 2 5.51 12.56 22.77
C PRO A 2 6.82 11.82 23.07
N THR A 3 7.14 11.61 24.35
CA THR A 3 8.38 10.96 24.78
C THR A 3 8.19 9.45 24.87
N ILE A 4 8.93 8.70 24.07
CA ILE A 4 8.97 7.23 24.16
C ILE A 4 9.81 6.86 25.38
N THR A 5 9.25 6.05 26.29
CA THR A 5 9.90 5.68 27.57
C THR A 5 10.82 4.46 27.46
N ALA A 6 10.90 3.82 26.29
CA ALA A 6 11.73 2.64 26.04
C ALA A 6 13.23 2.95 26.00
N THR A 7 14.05 2.01 26.46
CA THR A 7 15.52 2.14 26.42
C THR A 7 16.07 1.99 25.00
N PRO A 8 17.28 2.51 24.71
CA PRO A 8 17.94 2.30 23.41
C PRO A 8 18.06 0.82 23.02
N GLU A 9 18.28 -0.09 23.97
CA GLU A 9 18.37 -1.54 23.73
C GLU A 9 17.01 -2.10 23.31
N GLN A 10 15.92 -1.67 23.94
CA GLN A 10 14.56 -2.08 23.58
C GLN A 10 14.20 -1.60 22.16
N ILE A 11 14.55 -0.35 21.82
CA ILE A 11 14.32 0.21 20.49
C ILE A 11 15.14 -0.55 19.43
N SER A 12 16.40 -0.84 19.73
CA SER A 12 17.28 -1.62 18.83
C SER A 12 16.75 -3.04 18.59
N ARG A 13 16.29 -3.72 19.65
CA ARG A 13 15.63 -5.02 19.55
C ARG A 13 14.37 -4.95 18.71
N ALA A 14 13.51 -3.95 18.95
CA ALA A 14 12.25 -3.77 18.24
C ALA A 14 12.46 -3.66 16.72
N TYR A 15 13.40 -2.82 16.27
CA TYR A 15 13.74 -2.73 14.85
C TYR A 15 14.31 -4.02 14.27
N LYS A 16 15.08 -4.78 15.06
CA LYS A 16 15.63 -6.08 14.61
C LYS A 16 14.51 -7.09 14.37
N VAL A 17 13.57 -7.21 15.32
CA VAL A 17 12.41 -8.10 15.19
C VAL A 17 11.59 -7.75 13.95
N VAL A 18 11.28 -6.47 13.75
CA VAL A 18 10.56 -6.01 12.55
C VAL A 18 11.31 -6.38 11.27
N ALA A 19 12.62 -6.11 11.19
CA ALA A 19 13.42 -6.43 10.02
C ALA A 19 13.46 -7.94 9.71
N GLU A 20 13.54 -8.78 10.74
CA GLU A 20 13.50 -10.24 10.61
C GLU A 20 12.14 -10.72 10.10
N SER A 21 11.04 -10.17 10.62
CA SER A 21 9.69 -10.46 10.12
C SER A 21 9.51 -10.02 8.66
N THR A 22 9.94 -8.81 8.28
CA THR A 22 9.87 -8.32 6.89
C THR A 22 10.68 -9.19 5.94
N LYS A 23 11.84 -9.69 6.39
CA LYS A 23 12.67 -10.62 5.63
C LYS A 23 12.01 -12.00 5.48
N ALA A 24 11.45 -12.54 6.56
CA ALA A 24 10.81 -13.85 6.58
C ALA A 24 9.57 -13.92 5.67
N ALA A 25 8.84 -12.81 5.54
CA ALA A 25 7.73 -12.67 4.60
C ALA A 25 8.15 -12.75 3.11
N SER A 26 9.44 -12.93 2.81
CA SER A 26 10.01 -13.09 1.45
C SER A 26 9.58 -11.99 0.46
N SER A 27 9.23 -10.81 0.98
CA SER A 27 8.74 -9.72 0.15
C SER A 27 9.86 -9.12 -0.69
N ASN A 28 9.61 -8.92 -1.99
CA ASN A 28 10.50 -8.12 -2.86
C ASN A 28 10.79 -6.73 -2.25
N PHE A 29 9.88 -6.25 -1.40
CA PHE A 29 10.02 -5.03 -0.61
C PHE A 29 11.27 -5.03 0.29
N TYR A 30 11.61 -6.14 0.96
CA TYR A 30 12.79 -6.20 1.82
C TYR A 30 14.08 -5.85 1.05
N TYR A 31 14.21 -6.39 -0.17
CA TYR A 31 15.38 -6.20 -1.02
C TYR A 31 15.41 -4.84 -1.71
N ALA A 32 14.25 -4.23 -1.96
CA ALA A 32 14.15 -2.91 -2.60
C ALA A 32 14.90 -1.80 -1.84
N PHE A 33 15.10 -1.96 -0.53
CA PHE A 33 15.71 -0.93 0.33
C PHE A 33 17.05 -1.34 0.93
N VAL A 34 17.66 -2.44 0.45
CA VAL A 34 18.93 -2.92 1.02
C VAL A 34 20.06 -1.90 0.87
N THR A 35 19.98 -1.03 -0.15
CA THR A 35 20.94 0.04 -0.46
C THR A 35 20.81 1.28 0.43
N LEU A 36 19.75 1.39 1.23
CA LEU A 36 19.57 2.51 2.15
C LEU A 36 20.54 2.47 3.33
N PRO A 37 20.90 3.63 3.91
CA PRO A 37 21.57 3.70 5.19
C PRO A 37 20.83 2.87 6.26
N PRO A 38 21.54 2.16 7.17
CA PRO A 38 20.92 1.22 8.10
C PRO A 38 19.75 1.79 8.91
N ASP A 39 19.85 3.03 9.36
CA ASP A 39 18.82 3.71 10.16
C ASP A 39 17.55 4.03 9.37
N LYS A 40 17.69 4.44 8.11
CA LYS A 40 16.54 4.69 7.22
C LYS A 40 15.89 3.39 6.82
N ARG A 41 16.67 2.37 6.51
CA ARG A 41 16.17 1.03 6.19
C ARG A 41 15.32 0.43 7.31
N LYS A 42 15.79 0.50 8.56
CA LYS A 42 15.04 0.06 9.74
C LYS A 42 13.70 0.80 9.90
N ALA A 43 13.71 2.10 9.68
CA ALA A 43 12.52 2.94 9.71
C ALA A 43 11.51 2.60 8.60
N VAL A 44 12.00 2.35 7.38
CA VAL A 44 11.16 1.89 6.26
C VAL A 44 10.49 0.55 6.60
N TYR A 45 11.22 -0.41 7.17
CA TYR A 45 10.64 -1.68 7.58
C TYR A 45 9.57 -1.52 8.67
N ALA A 46 9.79 -0.62 9.64
CA ALA A 46 8.78 -0.30 10.65
C ALA A 46 7.51 0.31 10.06
N GLY A 47 7.64 1.31 9.19
CA GLY A 47 6.49 1.92 8.48
C GLY A 47 5.74 0.90 7.63
N TYR A 48 6.47 0.11 6.82
CA TYR A 48 5.87 -0.89 5.95
C TYR A 48 5.21 -2.04 6.70
N SER A 49 5.74 -2.45 7.86
CA SER A 49 5.14 -3.52 8.65
C SER A 49 3.72 -3.20 9.12
N PHE A 50 3.40 -1.92 9.31
CA PHE A 50 2.04 -1.48 9.59
C PHE A 50 1.13 -1.64 8.35
N CYS A 51 1.58 -1.16 7.19
CA CYS A 51 0.82 -1.30 5.94
C CYS A 51 0.55 -2.78 5.63
N ARG A 52 1.57 -3.62 5.76
CA ARG A 52 1.44 -5.06 5.55
C ARG A 52 0.47 -5.71 6.53
N MET A 53 0.45 -5.27 7.81
CA MET A 53 -0.51 -5.76 8.79
C MET A 53 -1.96 -5.41 8.41
N ALA A 54 -2.20 -4.25 7.82
CA ALA A 54 -3.53 -3.88 7.32
C ALA A 54 -3.94 -4.74 6.12
N ASP A 55 -3.04 -4.94 5.15
CA ASP A 55 -3.28 -5.82 3.99
C ASP A 55 -3.55 -7.27 4.43
N ASP A 56 -2.73 -7.81 5.35
CA ASP A 56 -2.87 -9.18 5.85
C ASP A 56 -4.23 -9.47 6.50
N ILE A 57 -4.86 -8.47 7.13
CA ILE A 57 -6.20 -8.62 7.72
C ILE A 57 -7.25 -8.89 6.64
N VAL A 58 -7.07 -8.28 5.47
CA VAL A 58 -8.01 -8.33 4.35
C VAL A 58 -7.72 -9.51 3.42
N ASP A 59 -6.44 -9.77 3.11
CA ASP A 59 -6.02 -10.77 2.13
C ASP A 59 -6.12 -12.20 2.65
N ASN A 60 -5.79 -12.44 3.93
CA ASN A 60 -5.77 -13.81 4.47
C ASN A 60 -7.18 -14.37 4.70
N GLY A 61 -8.20 -13.51 4.82
CA GLY A 61 -9.59 -13.90 5.04
C GLY A 61 -9.88 -14.63 6.37
N GLU A 62 -8.86 -14.91 7.19
CA GLU A 62 -8.96 -15.71 8.43
C GLU A 62 -9.93 -15.11 9.45
N LEU A 63 -10.10 -13.79 9.43
CA LEU A 63 -10.92 -13.07 10.39
C LEU A 63 -12.40 -12.97 9.99
N GLY A 64 -12.75 -13.27 8.72
CA GLY A 64 -14.13 -13.14 8.22
C GLY A 64 -14.78 -11.82 8.63
N ASP A 65 -15.95 -11.91 9.27
CA ASP A 65 -16.74 -10.75 9.74
C ASP A 65 -15.99 -9.86 10.75
N GLN A 66 -14.94 -10.36 11.41
CA GLN A 66 -14.12 -9.61 12.37
C GLN A 66 -13.06 -8.72 11.70
N ALA A 67 -12.83 -8.85 10.39
CA ALA A 67 -11.79 -8.11 9.69
C ALA A 67 -11.96 -6.58 9.81
N GLY A 68 -13.20 -6.08 9.71
CA GLY A 68 -13.49 -4.64 9.85
C GLY A 68 -13.20 -4.11 11.26
N GLU A 69 -13.51 -4.89 12.30
CA GLU A 69 -13.17 -4.54 13.68
C GLU A 69 -11.65 -4.56 13.90
N ALA A 70 -10.96 -5.54 13.32
CA ALA A 70 -9.51 -5.67 13.39
C ALA A 70 -8.81 -4.48 12.70
N LEU A 71 -9.24 -4.07 11.51
CA LEU A 71 -8.74 -2.87 10.82
C LEU A 71 -8.96 -1.61 11.65
N ASN A 72 -10.17 -1.43 12.19
CA ASN A 72 -10.46 -0.28 13.05
C ASN A 72 -9.58 -0.26 14.32
N SER A 73 -9.25 -1.43 14.87
CA SER A 73 -8.31 -1.53 16.00
C SER A 73 -6.91 -1.00 15.66
N LEU A 74 -6.48 -1.07 14.39
CA LEU A 74 -5.18 -0.55 13.96
C LEU A 74 -5.10 0.97 14.08
N LYS A 75 -6.20 1.69 13.87
CA LYS A 75 -6.25 3.16 14.02
C LYS A 75 -5.94 3.56 15.47
N THR A 76 -6.53 2.87 16.44
CA THR A 76 -6.27 3.08 17.87
C THR A 76 -4.83 2.72 18.23
N LYS A 77 -4.34 1.56 17.81
CA LYS A 77 -2.97 1.11 18.09
C LYS A 77 -1.91 2.02 17.46
N LEU A 78 -2.18 2.56 16.27
CA LEU A 78 -1.33 3.55 15.62
C LEU A 78 -1.25 4.85 16.44
N ALA A 79 -2.38 5.33 16.95
CA ALA A 79 -2.41 6.50 17.83
C ALA A 79 -1.62 6.25 19.15
N GLU A 80 -1.75 5.07 19.74
CA GLU A 80 -0.99 4.66 20.92
C GLU A 80 0.51 4.60 20.64
N ALA A 81 0.91 3.98 19.52
CA ALA A 81 2.30 3.92 19.07
C ALA A 81 2.88 5.32 18.86
N TYR A 82 2.15 6.19 18.17
CA TYR A 82 2.54 7.58 17.97
C TYR A 82 2.72 8.33 19.30
N ALA A 83 1.84 8.09 20.28
CA ALA A 83 1.93 8.64 21.63
C ALA A 83 3.01 8.00 22.52
N GLY A 84 3.81 7.07 22.00
CA GLY A 84 4.85 6.36 22.75
C GLY A 84 4.34 5.30 23.71
N LYS A 85 3.09 4.84 23.54
CA LYS A 85 2.41 3.84 24.37
C LYS A 85 2.20 2.50 23.64
N GLY A 86 2.74 2.35 22.44
CA GLY A 86 2.63 1.12 21.65
C GLY A 86 3.21 -0.09 22.39
N VAL A 87 2.41 -1.15 22.50
CA VAL A 87 2.80 -2.41 23.15
C VAL A 87 3.26 -3.41 22.09
N GLY A 88 4.46 -3.96 22.27
CA GLY A 88 5.06 -4.92 21.35
C GLY A 88 6.11 -4.29 20.43
N ASP A 89 7.02 -5.13 19.92
CA ASP A 89 8.22 -4.68 19.20
C ASP A 89 7.89 -3.91 17.91
N MET A 90 6.89 -4.33 17.13
CA MET A 90 6.47 -3.61 15.92
C MET A 90 5.96 -2.20 16.25
N TRP A 91 5.04 -2.07 17.21
CA TRP A 91 4.46 -0.79 17.60
C TRP A 91 5.48 0.15 18.24
N LEU A 92 6.43 -0.39 19.00
CA LEU A 92 7.55 0.39 19.53
C LEU A 92 8.45 0.94 18.40
N ALA A 93 8.84 0.09 17.44
CA ALA A 93 9.65 0.51 16.30
C ALA A 93 8.92 1.53 15.41
N LEU A 94 7.61 1.33 15.18
CA LEU A 94 6.77 2.26 14.43
C LEU A 94 6.65 3.60 15.16
N GLY A 95 6.28 3.60 16.44
CA GLY A 95 6.16 4.81 17.25
C GLY A 95 7.46 5.61 17.29
N HIS A 96 8.60 4.93 17.44
CA HIS A 96 9.92 5.55 17.36
C HIS A 96 10.22 6.13 15.98
N THR A 97 9.84 5.44 14.91
CA THR A 97 9.97 5.93 13.53
C THR A 97 9.15 7.20 13.31
N LEU A 98 7.88 7.20 13.71
CA LEU A 98 6.98 8.35 13.56
C LEU A 98 7.41 9.59 14.35
N ASN A 99 8.15 9.41 15.46
CA ASN A 99 8.73 10.52 16.22
C ASN A 99 10.10 10.99 15.68
N LYS A 100 10.79 10.15 14.89
CA LYS A 100 12.11 10.46 14.31
C LYS A 100 12.02 11.13 12.93
N TYR A 101 11.01 10.80 12.14
CA TYR A 101 10.83 11.30 10.76
C TYR A 101 9.51 12.06 10.64
N PRO A 102 9.41 13.05 9.73
CA PRO A 102 8.22 13.89 9.57
C PRO A 102 7.07 13.18 8.81
N ILE A 103 6.84 11.91 9.11
CA ILE A 103 5.81 11.09 8.47
C ILE A 103 4.44 11.62 8.88
N ASN A 104 3.62 11.98 7.89
CA ASN A 104 2.23 12.30 8.15
C ASN A 104 1.46 11.00 8.45
N VAL A 105 1.01 10.85 9.69
CA VAL A 105 0.24 9.69 10.18
C VAL A 105 -1.03 9.46 9.36
N GLN A 106 -1.59 10.50 8.73
CA GLN A 106 -2.75 10.36 7.86
C GLN A 106 -2.50 9.37 6.72
N HIS A 107 -1.29 9.30 6.16
CA HIS A 107 -0.99 8.35 5.10
C HIS A 107 -1.07 6.89 5.57
N LEU A 108 -0.75 6.60 6.83
CA LEU A 108 -0.94 5.26 7.39
C LEU A 108 -2.43 4.98 7.64
N LEU A 109 -3.20 5.98 8.06
CA LEU A 109 -4.66 5.85 8.21
C LEU A 109 -5.35 5.65 6.85
N ASP A 110 -4.88 6.30 5.79
CA ASP A 110 -5.39 6.15 4.43
C ASP A 110 -5.22 4.70 3.92
N VAL A 111 -4.15 4.01 4.30
CA VAL A 111 -3.97 2.57 4.01
C VAL A 111 -5.06 1.74 4.68
N VAL A 112 -5.33 1.98 5.97
CA VAL A 112 -6.41 1.27 6.69
C VAL A 112 -7.77 1.52 6.03
N ASP A 113 -8.04 2.76 5.60
CA ASP A 113 -9.26 3.06 4.88
C ASP A 113 -9.31 2.39 3.50
N GLY A 114 -8.17 2.26 2.81
CA GLY A 114 -8.07 1.50 1.57
C GLY A 114 -8.40 0.02 1.75
N CYS A 115 -7.84 -0.61 2.79
CA CYS A 115 -8.17 -1.98 3.18
C CYS A 115 -9.66 -2.13 3.54
N GLN A 116 -10.28 -1.11 4.14
CA GLN A 116 -11.73 -1.13 4.38
C GLN A 116 -12.53 -1.13 3.07
N MET A 117 -12.10 -0.40 2.04
CA MET A 117 -12.75 -0.42 0.72
C MET A 117 -12.73 -1.82 0.08
N ASP A 118 -11.70 -2.62 0.36
CA ASP A 118 -11.61 -4.01 -0.10
C ASP A 118 -12.59 -4.93 0.62
N LEU A 119 -12.86 -4.69 1.91
CA LEU A 119 -13.91 -5.40 2.65
C LEU A 119 -15.32 -4.98 2.20
N ASP A 120 -15.48 -3.74 1.74
CA ASP A 120 -16.74 -3.19 1.26
C ASP A 120 -17.08 -3.63 -0.19
N GLY A 121 -16.26 -4.51 -0.79
CA GLY A 121 -16.55 -5.21 -2.04
C GLY A 121 -15.82 -4.71 -3.29
N ALA A 122 -14.95 -3.69 -3.17
CA ALA A 122 -14.04 -3.24 -4.23
C ALA A 122 -14.67 -3.17 -5.64
N THR A 123 -15.62 -2.24 -5.84
CA THR A 123 -16.21 -1.96 -7.15
C THR A 123 -16.11 -0.48 -7.49
N TYR A 124 -15.82 -0.17 -8.76
CA TYR A 124 -15.58 1.20 -9.22
C TYR A 124 -16.31 1.48 -10.53
N GLU A 125 -17.01 2.61 -10.59
CA GLU A 125 -17.72 3.03 -11.81
C GLU A 125 -16.75 3.63 -12.83
N THR A 126 -15.83 4.48 -12.36
CA THR A 126 -14.90 5.24 -13.21
C THR A 126 -13.45 4.99 -12.84
N PHE A 127 -12.54 5.28 -13.77
CA PHE A 127 -11.10 5.26 -13.47
C PHE A 127 -10.70 6.23 -12.35
N ASP A 128 -11.39 7.37 -12.23
CA ASP A 128 -11.12 8.30 -11.12
C ASP A 128 -11.49 7.72 -9.76
N ASP A 129 -12.51 6.87 -9.68
CA ASP A 129 -12.86 6.15 -8.45
C ASP A 129 -11.82 5.08 -8.13
N LEU A 130 -11.38 4.32 -9.14
CA LEU A 130 -10.27 3.38 -8.99
C LEU A 130 -8.98 4.10 -8.57
N LYS A 131 -8.70 5.28 -9.12
CA LYS A 131 -7.52 6.07 -8.78
C LYS A 131 -7.55 6.52 -7.31
N LYS A 132 -8.72 6.84 -6.75
CA LYS A 132 -8.87 7.15 -5.30
C LYS A 132 -8.53 5.92 -4.45
N TYR A 133 -8.97 4.74 -4.87
CA TYR A 133 -8.60 3.48 -4.22
C TYR A 133 -7.09 3.25 -4.29
N CYS A 134 -6.48 3.29 -5.47
CA CYS A 134 -5.03 3.10 -5.65
C CYS A 134 -4.21 4.09 -4.80
N LYS A 135 -4.69 5.33 -4.65
CA LYS A 135 -4.05 6.32 -3.78
C LYS A 135 -4.02 5.89 -2.31
N ARG A 136 -5.11 5.29 -1.81
CA ARG A 136 -5.24 4.83 -0.42
C ARG A 136 -4.39 3.58 -0.16
N VAL A 137 -4.50 2.55 -1.00
CA VAL A 137 -3.81 1.28 -0.76
C VAL A 137 -2.32 1.29 -1.14
N ALA A 138 -1.90 2.12 -2.10
CA ALA A 138 -0.52 2.10 -2.59
C ALA A 138 0.22 3.43 -2.44
N SER A 139 -0.33 4.54 -2.98
CA SER A 139 0.36 5.83 -2.91
C SER A 139 0.58 6.31 -1.47
N ALA A 140 -0.37 6.06 -0.57
CA ALA A 140 -0.27 6.45 0.83
C ALA A 140 0.94 5.79 1.52
N THR A 141 1.20 4.51 1.25
CA THR A 141 2.43 3.84 1.70
C THR A 141 3.67 4.54 1.14
N GLY A 142 3.70 4.87 -0.16
CA GLY A 142 4.79 5.63 -0.76
C GLY A 142 5.02 6.99 -0.11
N LEU A 143 3.95 7.74 0.16
CA LEU A 143 3.95 9.06 0.81
C LEU A 143 4.40 8.99 2.27
N ALA A 144 4.04 7.93 3.00
CA ALA A 144 4.56 7.74 4.36
C ALA A 144 6.07 7.45 4.34
N LEU A 145 6.52 6.61 3.41
CA LEU A 145 7.90 6.18 3.37
C LEU A 145 8.84 7.23 2.78
N ILE A 146 8.38 8.08 1.84
CA ILE A 146 9.23 9.09 1.19
C ILE A 146 9.88 10.05 2.21
N GLU A 147 9.18 10.34 3.31
CA GLU A 147 9.67 11.17 4.42
C GLU A 147 10.86 10.53 5.18
N VAL A 148 11.00 9.20 5.14
CA VAL A 148 12.16 8.49 5.71
C VAL A 148 13.38 8.63 4.79
N PHE A 149 13.17 8.59 3.47
CA PHE A 149 14.26 8.82 2.50
C PHE A 149 14.74 10.26 2.56
N GLY A 150 13.81 11.21 2.70
CA GLY A 150 14.07 12.64 2.54
C GLY A 150 14.29 13.00 1.07
N TYR A 151 13.90 14.22 0.71
CA TYR A 151 13.96 14.74 -0.65
C TYR A 151 14.16 16.26 -0.62
N ASP A 152 14.93 16.79 -1.57
CA ASP A 152 15.13 18.23 -1.73
C ASP A 152 14.08 18.86 -2.66
N ASP A 153 13.65 18.11 -3.67
CA ASP A 153 12.63 18.53 -4.63
C ASP A 153 11.25 18.02 -4.24
N LYS A 154 10.29 18.95 -4.07
CA LYS A 154 8.90 18.63 -3.72
C LYS A 154 8.18 17.81 -4.78
N ARG A 155 8.64 17.81 -6.03
CA ARG A 155 8.11 16.92 -7.09
C ARG A 155 8.26 15.43 -6.75
N ALA A 156 9.13 15.07 -5.81
CA ALA A 156 9.24 13.70 -5.32
C ALA A 156 7.93 13.20 -4.66
N VAL A 157 7.10 14.10 -4.13
CA VAL A 157 5.77 13.77 -3.59
C VAL A 157 4.83 13.32 -4.72
N ASP A 158 4.78 14.08 -5.81
CA ASP A 158 3.98 13.72 -7.00
C ASP A 158 4.45 12.38 -7.58
N TYR A 159 5.77 12.17 -7.61
CA TYR A 159 6.37 10.89 -8.00
C TYR A 159 5.87 9.72 -7.13
N ALA A 160 5.88 9.87 -5.80
CA ALA A 160 5.42 8.82 -4.90
C ALA A 160 3.95 8.47 -5.14
N VAL A 161 3.12 9.47 -5.47
CA VAL A 161 1.72 9.28 -5.81
C VAL A 161 1.59 8.46 -7.09
N ASP A 162 2.21 8.92 -8.18
CA ASP A 162 2.07 8.29 -9.50
C ASP A 162 2.68 6.88 -9.53
N LEU A 163 3.83 6.69 -8.88
CA LEU A 163 4.44 5.37 -8.74
C LEU A 163 3.51 4.40 -7.98
N GLY A 164 2.92 4.85 -6.87
CA GLY A 164 1.97 4.04 -6.11
C GLY A 164 0.78 3.59 -6.95
N ILE A 165 0.21 4.51 -7.74
CA ILE A 165 -0.89 4.19 -8.66
C ILE A 165 -0.44 3.20 -9.72
N ALA A 166 0.71 3.41 -10.37
CA ALA A 166 1.21 2.52 -11.40
C ALA A 166 1.49 1.10 -10.88
N LEU A 167 2.06 0.98 -9.67
CA LEU A 167 2.29 -0.32 -9.02
C LEU A 167 0.97 -1.02 -8.68
N GLN A 168 -0.03 -0.30 -8.16
CA GLN A 168 -1.32 -0.92 -7.85
C GLN A 168 -2.09 -1.34 -9.10
N LEU A 169 -2.07 -0.52 -10.15
CA LEU A 169 -2.62 -0.90 -11.45
C LEU A 169 -1.90 -2.13 -12.01
N THR A 170 -0.60 -2.29 -11.76
CA THR A 170 0.13 -3.50 -12.14
C THR A 170 -0.40 -4.73 -11.42
N ASN A 171 -0.67 -4.64 -10.10
CA ASN A 171 -1.26 -5.74 -9.33
C ASN A 171 -2.66 -6.08 -9.85
N ILE A 172 -3.54 -5.09 -9.99
CA ILE A 172 -4.91 -5.27 -10.50
C ILE A 172 -4.91 -5.95 -11.88
N LEU A 173 -4.07 -5.51 -12.81
CA LEU A 173 -4.03 -6.08 -14.15
C LEU A 173 -3.40 -7.47 -14.21
N ARG A 174 -2.55 -7.82 -13.23
CA ARG A 174 -1.93 -9.15 -13.12
C ARG A 174 -2.90 -10.16 -12.53
N ASP A 175 -3.68 -9.76 -11.54
CA ASP A 175 -4.44 -10.65 -10.66
C ASP A 175 -5.97 -10.59 -10.91
N ILE A 176 -6.39 -10.10 -12.09
CA ILE A 176 -7.81 -9.91 -12.45
C ILE A 176 -8.66 -11.17 -12.14
N THR A 177 -8.14 -12.35 -12.47
CA THR A 177 -8.88 -13.60 -12.33
C THR A 177 -9.01 -14.01 -10.87
N GLU A 178 -7.91 -13.93 -10.13
CA GLU A 178 -7.82 -14.23 -8.72
C GLU A 178 -8.71 -13.29 -7.89
N ASP A 179 -8.73 -12.00 -8.22
CA ASP A 179 -9.61 -11.00 -7.61
C ASP A 179 -11.10 -11.32 -7.84
N LEU A 180 -11.45 -11.73 -9.06
CA LEU A 180 -12.82 -12.14 -9.42
C LEU A 180 -13.28 -13.38 -8.65
N GLU A 181 -12.39 -14.33 -8.37
CA GLU A 181 -12.68 -15.56 -7.62
C GLU A 181 -13.07 -15.26 -6.16
N ILE A 182 -12.52 -14.19 -5.58
CA ILE A 182 -12.87 -13.71 -4.23
C ILE A 182 -13.93 -12.59 -4.25
N GLY A 183 -14.55 -12.34 -5.41
CA GLY A 183 -15.69 -11.43 -5.54
C GLY A 183 -15.33 -9.95 -5.71
N ARG A 184 -14.06 -9.61 -6.00
CA ARG A 184 -13.61 -8.23 -6.22
C ARG A 184 -13.55 -7.89 -7.71
N VAL A 185 -13.89 -6.65 -8.05
CA VAL A 185 -13.84 -6.14 -9.45
C VAL A 185 -13.30 -4.71 -9.46
N TYR A 186 -11.98 -4.59 -9.56
CA TYR A 186 -11.31 -3.30 -9.58
C TYR A 186 -11.47 -2.53 -10.91
N LEU A 187 -11.65 -3.25 -12.02
CA LEU A 187 -11.74 -2.64 -13.35
C LEU A 187 -12.96 -1.73 -13.46
N PRO A 188 -12.82 -0.49 -13.98
CA PRO A 188 -13.95 0.45 -14.06
C PRO A 188 -15.10 -0.08 -14.92
N ALA A 189 -16.31 -0.05 -14.37
CA ALA A 189 -17.50 -0.57 -15.04
C ALA A 189 -17.81 0.15 -16.36
N ASN A 190 -17.62 1.48 -16.40
CA ASN A 190 -17.87 2.27 -17.59
C ASN A 190 -16.93 1.92 -18.75
N GLU A 191 -15.67 1.64 -18.47
CA GLU A 191 -14.68 1.26 -19.47
C GLU A 191 -14.89 -0.18 -19.95
N LEU A 192 -15.22 -1.10 -19.04
CA LEU A 192 -15.63 -2.45 -19.44
C LEU A 192 -16.80 -2.39 -20.43
N ALA A 193 -17.80 -1.55 -20.14
CA ALA A 193 -18.94 -1.34 -21.02
C ALA A 193 -18.55 -0.69 -22.37
N GLU A 194 -17.68 0.33 -22.36
CA GLU A 194 -17.18 1.00 -23.57
C GLU A 194 -16.49 0.02 -24.53
N TYR A 195 -15.70 -0.91 -23.98
CA TYR A 195 -15.00 -1.92 -24.77
C TYR A 195 -15.87 -3.15 -25.09
N GLY A 196 -17.07 -3.26 -24.53
CA GLY A 196 -17.96 -4.40 -24.71
C GLY A 196 -17.48 -5.66 -23.99
N VAL A 197 -16.75 -5.52 -22.88
CA VAL A 197 -16.23 -6.61 -22.06
C VAL A 197 -17.18 -6.86 -20.90
N SER A 198 -17.74 -8.07 -20.80
CA SER A 198 -18.52 -8.45 -19.62
C SER A 198 -17.66 -9.14 -18.57
N ILE A 199 -18.09 -9.06 -17.30
CA ILE A 199 -17.47 -9.83 -16.21
C ILE A 199 -17.48 -11.33 -16.48
N GLU A 200 -18.49 -11.83 -17.19
CA GLU A 200 -18.58 -13.25 -17.56
C GLU A 200 -17.53 -13.65 -18.62
N ASP A 201 -17.15 -12.75 -19.53
CA ASP A 201 -16.06 -12.99 -20.47
C ASP A 201 -14.73 -13.16 -19.73
N ILE A 202 -14.49 -12.33 -18.73
CA ILE A 202 -13.29 -12.40 -17.89
C ILE A 202 -13.31 -13.68 -17.04
N ARG A 203 -14.44 -13.98 -16.38
CA ARG A 203 -14.62 -15.19 -15.56
C ARG A 203 -14.42 -16.46 -16.39
N SER A 204 -14.90 -16.49 -17.62
CA SER A 204 -14.74 -17.63 -18.53
C SER A 204 -13.34 -17.71 -19.16
N LYS A 205 -12.41 -16.82 -18.79
CA LYS A 205 -11.02 -16.74 -19.28
C LYS A 205 -10.95 -16.66 -20.81
N LYS A 206 -11.97 -16.05 -21.43
CA LYS A 206 -12.04 -15.89 -22.88
C LYS A 206 -11.27 -14.64 -23.30
N VAL A 207 -10.20 -14.84 -24.05
CA VAL A 207 -9.45 -13.72 -24.66
C VAL A 207 -10.18 -13.29 -25.95
N THR A 208 -11.18 -12.43 -25.80
CA THR A 208 -11.88 -11.81 -26.93
C THR A 208 -11.05 -10.67 -27.53
N PRO A 209 -11.30 -10.28 -28.79
CA PRO A 209 -10.72 -9.06 -29.36
C PRO A 209 -11.03 -7.81 -28.51
N GLU A 210 -12.22 -7.74 -27.93
CA GLU A 210 -12.71 -6.68 -27.03
C GLU A 210 -11.83 -6.61 -25.78
N PHE A 211 -11.65 -7.76 -25.10
CA PHE A 211 -10.79 -7.88 -23.93
C PHE A 211 -9.34 -7.52 -24.24
N THR A 212 -8.82 -7.96 -25.39
CA THR A 212 -7.45 -7.62 -25.82
C THR A 212 -7.26 -6.11 -26.02
N ARG A 213 -8.23 -5.45 -26.66
CA ARG A 213 -8.19 -3.97 -26.82
C ARG A 213 -8.27 -3.26 -25.47
N PHE A 214 -9.13 -3.73 -24.58
CA PHE A 214 -9.25 -3.20 -23.22
C PHE A 214 -7.94 -3.32 -22.44
N MET A 215 -7.34 -4.51 -22.41
CA MET A 215 -6.08 -4.77 -21.71
C MET A 215 -4.91 -3.95 -22.27
N ASN A 216 -4.85 -3.74 -23.59
CA ASN A 216 -3.85 -2.87 -24.21
C ASN A 216 -4.04 -1.39 -23.80
N SER A 217 -5.29 -0.93 -23.70
CA SER A 217 -5.62 0.42 -23.24
C SER A 217 -5.16 0.63 -21.78
N LYS A 218 -5.55 -0.27 -20.88
CA LYS A 218 -5.13 -0.22 -19.46
C LYS A 218 -3.62 -0.34 -19.28
N SER A 219 -2.96 -1.19 -20.07
CA SER A 219 -1.50 -1.31 -20.06
C SER A 219 -0.82 -0.01 -20.48
N SER A 220 -1.36 0.68 -21.48
CA SER A 220 -0.85 1.98 -21.95
C SER A 220 -1.07 3.08 -20.92
N GLU A 221 -2.22 3.12 -20.27
CA GLU A 221 -2.52 4.05 -19.17
C GLU A 221 -1.54 3.88 -18.00
N ARG A 222 -1.31 2.64 -17.57
CA ARG A 222 -0.32 2.31 -16.55
C ARG A 222 1.10 2.76 -16.94
N VAL A 223 1.51 2.53 -18.18
CA VAL A 223 2.83 2.98 -18.69
C VAL A 223 2.91 4.51 -18.68
N ASN A 224 1.88 5.21 -19.14
CA ASN A 224 1.85 6.67 -19.14
C ASN A 224 2.01 7.25 -17.72
N ILE A 225 1.33 6.67 -16.73
CA ILE A 225 1.47 7.07 -15.31
C ILE A 225 2.88 6.77 -14.80
N SER A 226 3.44 5.60 -15.14
CA SER A 226 4.80 5.23 -14.77
C SER A 226 5.86 6.12 -15.42
N ASP A 227 5.66 6.53 -16.66
CA ASP A 227 6.58 7.40 -17.40
C ASP A 227 6.55 8.82 -16.84
N GLN A 228 5.36 9.33 -16.52
CA GLN A 228 5.21 10.59 -15.77
C GLN A 228 5.97 10.55 -14.45
N ALA A 229 5.89 9.42 -13.74
CA ALA A 229 6.69 9.21 -12.55
C ALA A 229 8.20 9.26 -12.86
N CYS A 230 8.69 8.55 -13.88
CA CYS A 230 10.12 8.52 -14.22
C CYS A 230 10.70 9.89 -14.64
N VAL A 231 9.89 10.82 -15.15
CA VAL A 231 10.34 12.18 -15.51
C VAL A 231 10.90 12.93 -14.29
N TYR A 232 10.43 12.62 -13.08
CA TYR A 232 10.90 13.26 -11.86
C TYR A 232 12.33 12.86 -11.44
N PHE A 233 12.89 11.75 -11.97
CA PHE A 233 14.28 11.33 -11.71
C PHE A 233 15.35 12.10 -12.51
N ARG A 234 14.94 12.90 -13.49
CA ARG A 234 15.88 13.60 -14.39
C ARG A 234 16.37 14.95 -13.85
N TYR A 235 16.04 15.28 -12.60
CA TYR A 235 16.39 16.54 -11.94
C TYR A 235 16.82 16.28 -10.50
#